data_AF-A0A522B9U3-F1
#
_entry.id   AF-A0A522B9U3-F1
#
_cell.length_a   1.000
_cell.length_b   1.000
_cell.length_c   1.000
_cell.angle_alpha   90.00
_cell.angle_beta   90.00
_cell.angle_gamma   90.00
#
_symmetry.space_group_name_H-M   'P 1'
#
loop_
_entity.id
_entity.type
_entity.pdbx_description
1 polymer ?
#
loop_
_entity_poly.entity_id
_entity_poly.type
_entity_poly.pdbx_seq_one_letter_code
_entity_poly.pdbx_strand_id
1 'polypeptide(L)'
;DQAQAQVAHAGEEGPPAYIWNALDVLKVERIDHGVRCVEDPTLVQRLAREGIALTVCPLSNIKLCVFPQMQHHNLAQLLDAGLKATVNSDDPAYFGGYMNQNFAETFASLPLDAAAAYTLARNSFEASFAERSQKVKWVDRLDESFARFAA
;
A
#
# COMPACT_ATOMS: atom_id res chain seq x y z
N ASP A 1 -22.02 -17.81 6.81
CA ASP A 1 -20.57 -17.99 7.04
C ASP A 1 -19.86 -16.74 6.59
N GLN A 2 -19.45 -15.87 7.51
CA GLN A 2 -18.57 -14.77 7.15
C GLN A 2 -17.14 -15.23 7.44
N ALA A 3 -16.43 -15.60 6.37
CA ALA A 3 -15.00 -15.85 6.47
C ALA A 3 -14.34 -14.57 7.00
N GLN A 4 -13.59 -14.69 8.09
CA GLN A 4 -12.86 -13.57 8.67
C GLN A 4 -11.67 -13.24 7.76
N ALA A 5 -11.54 -11.97 7.38
CA ALA A 5 -10.46 -11.52 6.51
C ALA A 5 -9.09 -11.80 7.14
N GLN A 6 -8.17 -12.36 6.36
CA GLN A 6 -6.83 -12.74 6.83
C GLN A 6 -5.76 -11.82 6.25
N VAL A 7 -4.88 -11.35 7.12
CA VAL A 7 -3.75 -10.47 6.80
C VAL A 7 -2.50 -10.96 7.51
N ALA A 8 -1.33 -10.61 6.97
CA ALA A 8 -0.06 -10.85 7.64
C ALA A 8 0.93 -9.71 7.33
N HIS A 9 1.73 -9.35 8.31
CA HIS A 9 2.93 -8.55 8.09
C HIS A 9 3.96 -9.45 7.41
N ALA A 10 4.43 -9.04 6.23
CA ALA A 10 5.47 -9.75 5.51
C ALA A 10 6.19 -8.82 4.53
N GLY A 11 7.49 -9.05 4.32
CA GLY A 11 8.25 -8.28 3.34
C GLY A 11 8.52 -6.82 3.71
N GLU A 12 8.52 -6.49 5.01
CA GLU A 12 9.08 -5.24 5.53
C GLU A 12 10.58 -5.39 5.81
N GLU A 13 10.91 -6.10 6.89
CA GLU A 13 12.29 -6.47 7.24
C GLU A 13 12.67 -7.85 6.70
N GLY A 14 11.68 -8.75 6.57
CA GLY A 14 11.87 -10.13 6.10
C GLY A 14 11.95 -10.26 4.56
N PRO A 15 12.53 -11.36 4.04
CA PRO A 15 12.70 -11.56 2.61
C PRO A 15 11.37 -11.87 1.88
N PRO A 16 11.33 -11.80 0.54
CA PRO A 16 10.16 -12.15 -0.29
C PRO A 16 9.54 -13.52 0.02
N ALA A 17 10.34 -14.50 0.48
CA ALA A 17 9.87 -15.82 0.87
C ALA A 17 8.76 -15.77 1.95
N TYR A 18 8.76 -14.74 2.81
CA TYR A 18 7.72 -14.60 3.84
C TYR A 18 6.39 -14.14 3.23
N ILE A 19 6.43 -13.35 2.17
CA ILE A 19 5.24 -12.98 1.40
C ILE A 19 4.66 -14.23 0.71
N TRP A 20 5.51 -15.05 0.09
CA TRP A 20 5.08 -16.33 -0.49
C TRP A 20 4.39 -17.23 0.55
N ASN A 21 4.99 -17.40 1.73
CA ASN A 21 4.38 -18.18 2.81
C ASN A 21 3.05 -17.60 3.29
N ALA A 22 2.95 -16.27 3.43
CA ALA A 22 1.70 -15.61 3.79
C ALA A 22 0.60 -15.90 2.74
N LEU A 23 0.92 -15.85 1.45
CA LEU A 23 -0.02 -16.13 0.37
C LEU A 23 -0.38 -17.61 0.27
N ASP A 24 0.60 -18.51 0.38
CA ASP A 24 0.41 -19.91 0.03
C ASP A 24 0.08 -20.82 1.21
N VAL A 25 0.53 -20.47 2.41
CA VAL A 25 0.26 -21.22 3.63
C VAL A 25 -0.87 -20.56 4.41
N LEU A 26 -0.76 -19.26 4.69
CA LEU A 26 -1.75 -18.54 5.49
C LEU A 26 -2.97 -18.11 4.67
N LYS A 27 -2.88 -18.10 3.33
CA LYS A 27 -3.98 -17.70 2.42
C LYS A 27 -4.53 -16.30 2.69
N VAL A 28 -3.64 -15.37 3.03
CA VAL A 28 -4.02 -13.97 3.29
C VAL A 28 -4.59 -13.28 2.06
N GLU A 29 -5.52 -12.36 2.28
CA GLU A 29 -6.15 -11.53 1.24
C GLU A 29 -5.38 -10.23 0.99
N ARG A 30 -4.53 -9.84 1.93
CA ARG A 30 -3.70 -8.63 1.88
C ARG A 30 -2.39 -8.85 2.64
N ILE A 31 -1.33 -8.20 2.16
CA ILE A 31 -0.02 -8.18 2.83
C ILE A 31 0.15 -6.82 3.47
N ASP A 32 0.49 -6.82 4.76
CA ASP A 32 0.92 -5.60 5.41
C ASP A 32 2.40 -5.35 5.14
N HIS A 33 2.75 -4.11 4.77
CA HIS A 33 4.03 -3.67 4.21
C HIS A 33 4.32 -4.19 2.78
N GLY A 34 5.00 -5.34 2.64
CA GLY A 34 5.31 -5.97 1.35
C GLY A 34 6.32 -5.24 0.45
N VAL A 35 6.97 -4.17 0.93
CA VAL A 35 7.87 -3.33 0.12
C VAL A 35 9.07 -4.08 -0.45
N ARG A 36 9.54 -5.15 0.20
CA ARG A 36 10.64 -5.99 -0.28
C ARG A 36 10.25 -6.97 -1.38
N CYS A 37 8.97 -7.03 -1.79
CA CYS A 37 8.54 -7.91 -2.89
C CYS A 37 9.32 -7.67 -4.19
N VAL A 38 9.82 -6.45 -4.41
CA VAL A 38 10.57 -6.04 -5.61
C VAL A 38 11.88 -6.81 -5.81
N GLU A 39 12.39 -7.48 -4.78
CA GLU A 39 13.56 -8.36 -4.87
C GLU A 39 13.27 -9.67 -5.62
N ASP A 40 11.99 -10.01 -5.83
CA ASP A 40 11.53 -11.17 -6.59
C ASP A 40 10.55 -10.73 -7.70
N PRO A 41 11.01 -10.64 -8.97
CA PRO A 41 10.16 -10.24 -10.10
C PRO A 41 8.95 -11.16 -10.33
N THR A 42 9.04 -12.45 -9.95
CA THR A 42 7.93 -13.40 -10.11
C THR A 42 6.85 -13.10 -9.08
N LEU A 43 7.24 -12.76 -7.86
CA LEU A 43 6.32 -12.33 -6.81
C LEU A 43 5.61 -11.03 -7.20
N VAL A 44 6.34 -10.04 -7.72
CA VAL A 44 5.74 -8.78 -8.21
C VAL A 44 4.65 -9.06 -9.25
N GLN A 45 4.94 -9.90 -10.25
CA GLN A 45 3.96 -10.26 -11.28
C GLN A 45 2.73 -10.95 -10.69
N ARG A 46 2.92 -11.85 -9.72
CA ARG A 46 1.81 -12.50 -9.02
C ARG A 46 0.94 -11.50 -8.29
N LEU A 47 1.54 -10.66 -7.45
CA LEU A 47 0.84 -9.67 -6.63
C LEU A 47 0.02 -8.71 -7.50
N ALA A 48 0.60 -8.23 -8.61
CA ALA A 48 -0.09 -7.35 -9.56
C ALA A 48 -1.27 -8.06 -10.24
N ARG A 49 -1.03 -9.28 -10.76
CA ARG A 49 -2.07 -10.08 -11.44
C ARG A 49 -3.24 -10.42 -10.53
N GLU A 50 -2.96 -10.81 -9.29
CA GLU A 50 -3.97 -11.22 -8.32
C GLU A 50 -4.61 -10.03 -7.60
N GLY A 51 -4.04 -8.82 -7.76
CA GLY A 51 -4.53 -7.61 -7.09
C GLY A 51 -4.36 -7.67 -5.57
N ILE A 52 -3.34 -8.38 -5.08
CA ILE A 52 -3.02 -8.41 -3.64
C ILE A 52 -2.52 -7.03 -3.24
N ALA A 53 -3.21 -6.41 -2.29
CA ALA A 53 -2.84 -5.10 -1.82
C ALA A 53 -1.67 -5.14 -0.83
N LEU A 54 -0.85 -4.09 -0.87
CA LEU A 54 0.31 -3.89 0.00
C LEU A 54 0.06 -2.65 0.86
N THR A 55 -0.05 -2.81 2.18
CA THR A 55 -0.25 -1.66 3.09
C THR A 55 1.09 -1.03 3.44
N VAL A 56 1.56 -0.11 2.59
CA VAL A 56 2.87 0.53 2.74
C VAL A 56 2.79 1.62 3.81
N CYS A 57 3.85 1.74 4.61
CA CYS A 57 3.91 2.64 5.77
C CYS A 57 5.18 3.53 5.66
N PRO A 58 5.17 4.59 4.84
CA PRO A 58 6.41 5.27 4.45
C PRO A 58 7.25 5.79 5.61
N LEU A 59 6.63 6.47 6.60
CA LEU A 59 7.38 6.97 7.76
C LEU A 59 7.90 5.83 8.64
N SER A 60 7.12 4.76 8.82
CA SER A 60 7.56 3.55 9.53
C SER A 60 8.78 2.93 8.84
N ASN A 61 8.73 2.77 7.52
CA ASN A 61 9.82 2.18 6.74
C ASN A 61 11.13 2.99 6.84
N ILE A 62 11.07 4.31 7.02
CA ILE A 62 12.27 5.12 7.33
C ILE A 62 12.73 4.91 8.77
N LYS A 63 11.81 4.91 9.74
CA LYS A 63 12.13 4.77 11.17
C LYS A 63 12.70 3.39 11.51
N LEU A 64 12.26 2.35 10.81
CA LEU A 64 12.75 0.98 10.91
C LEU A 64 13.97 0.70 10.01
N CYS A 65 14.50 1.74 9.34
CA CYS A 65 15.68 1.63 8.46
C CYS A 65 15.51 0.66 7.28
N VAL A 66 14.27 0.35 6.88
CA VAL A 66 13.98 -0.42 5.65
C VAL A 66 14.47 0.36 4.43
N PHE A 67 14.24 1.68 4.44
CA PHE A 67 14.92 2.62 3.55
C PHE A 67 15.66 3.66 4.38
N PRO A 68 16.86 4.11 3.94
CA PRO A 68 17.63 5.07 4.73
C PRO A 68 17.00 6.47 4.75
N GLN A 69 16.29 6.87 3.68
CA GLN A 69 15.64 8.18 3.54
C GLN A 69 14.42 8.06 2.62
N MET A 70 13.43 8.96 2.76
CA MET A 70 12.17 8.91 2.01
C MET A 70 12.38 8.94 0.49
N GLN A 71 13.35 9.70 -0.01
CA GLN A 71 13.69 9.77 -1.45
C GLN A 71 14.16 8.44 -2.06
N HIS A 72 14.54 7.47 -1.23
CA HIS A 72 14.94 6.12 -1.66
C HIS A 72 13.79 5.11 -1.53
N HIS A 73 12.62 5.52 -1.04
CA HIS A 73 11.48 4.64 -0.87
C HIS A 73 10.94 4.18 -2.23
N ASN A 74 10.67 2.88 -2.36
CA ASN A 74 10.24 2.29 -3.63
C ASN A 74 8.74 2.42 -3.95
N LEU A 75 7.98 3.31 -3.29
CA LEU A 75 6.52 3.36 -3.47
C LEU A 75 6.13 3.66 -4.92
N ALA A 76 6.85 4.57 -5.59
CA ALA A 76 6.66 4.86 -7.01
C ALA A 76 6.86 3.61 -7.88
N GLN A 77 7.93 2.83 -7.61
CA GLN A 77 8.19 1.57 -8.31
C GLN A 77 7.06 0.56 -8.13
N LEU A 78 6.47 0.47 -6.93
CA LEU A 78 5.34 -0.44 -6.68
C LEU A 78 4.13 -0.06 -7.55
N LEU A 79 3.81 1.24 -7.61
CA LEU A 79 2.72 1.76 -8.44
C LEU A 79 2.99 1.54 -9.94
N ASP A 80 4.21 1.83 -10.41
CA ASP A 80 4.62 1.62 -11.81
C ASP A 80 4.54 0.14 -12.22
N ALA A 81 4.78 -0.78 -11.28
CA ALA A 81 4.64 -2.21 -11.48
C ALA A 81 3.18 -2.71 -11.47
N GLY A 82 2.20 -1.82 -11.31
CA GLY A 82 0.78 -2.15 -11.24
C GLY A 82 0.36 -2.81 -9.92
N LEU A 83 1.18 -2.71 -8.86
CA LEU A 83 0.83 -3.23 -7.55
C LEU A 83 -0.19 -2.33 -6.85
N LYS A 84 -1.12 -2.96 -6.11
CA LYS A 84 -2.12 -2.24 -5.30
C LYS A 84 -1.52 -1.76 -3.98
N ALA A 85 -0.57 -0.83 -4.05
CA ALA A 85 -0.02 -0.19 -2.87
C ALA A 85 -0.98 0.84 -2.26
N THR A 86 -0.96 0.98 -0.94
CA THR A 86 -1.66 2.01 -0.17
C THR A 86 -0.68 2.70 0.78
N VAL A 87 -0.99 3.92 1.24
CA VAL A 87 -0.19 4.64 2.27
C VAL A 87 -0.92 4.56 3.60
N ASN A 88 -0.21 4.17 4.67
CA ASN A 88 -0.74 4.02 6.03
C ASN A 88 0.26 4.59 7.05
N SER A 89 -0.20 4.83 8.29
CA SER A 89 0.63 5.43 9.33
C SER A 89 1.36 4.44 10.23
N ASP A 90 0.97 3.17 10.19
CA ASP A 90 1.45 2.15 11.14
C ASP A 90 1.20 2.59 12.60
N ASP A 91 2.25 2.81 13.39
CA ASP A 91 2.18 3.41 14.72
C ASP A 91 2.50 4.93 14.72
N PRO A 92 1.53 5.82 14.42
CA PRO A 92 1.78 7.25 14.19
C PRO A 92 2.43 7.97 15.38
N ALA A 93 2.16 7.52 16.61
CA ALA A 93 2.74 8.09 17.83
C ALA A 93 4.26 7.85 17.93
N TYR A 94 4.76 6.75 17.36
CA TYR A 94 6.18 6.39 17.39
C TYR A 94 6.91 6.82 16.10
N PHE A 95 6.22 6.78 14.96
CA PHE A 95 6.84 7.06 13.66
C PHE A 95 6.71 8.50 13.18
N GLY A 96 6.08 9.37 13.97
CA GLY A 96 6.16 10.83 13.81
C GLY A 96 5.13 11.44 12.86
N GLY A 97 4.08 10.69 12.48
CA GLY A 97 3.06 11.21 11.59
C GLY A 97 1.85 10.32 11.41
N TYR A 98 0.67 10.93 11.39
CA TYR A 98 -0.58 10.30 10.97
C TYR A 98 -0.65 10.22 9.43
N MET A 99 -1.82 9.86 8.89
CA MET A 99 -2.04 9.69 7.46
C MET A 99 -1.59 10.88 6.60
N ASN A 100 -2.01 12.10 6.93
CA ASN A 100 -1.68 13.29 6.13
C ASN A 100 -0.17 13.55 6.08
N GLN A 101 0.54 13.30 7.17
CA GLN A 101 1.99 13.49 7.21
C GLN A 101 2.71 12.45 6.33
N ASN A 102 2.25 11.19 6.37
CA ASN A 102 2.78 10.15 5.48
C ASN A 102 2.59 10.54 4.01
N PHE A 103 1.40 11.02 3.62
CA PHE A 103 1.18 11.53 2.26
C PHE A 103 2.08 12.73 1.94
N ALA A 104 2.11 13.75 2.79
CA ALA A 104 2.87 14.97 2.55
C ALA A 104 4.37 14.71 2.36
N GLU A 105 5.00 13.95 3.27
CA GLU A 105 6.44 13.67 3.19
C GLU A 105 6.80 12.77 2.00
N THR A 106 5.94 11.78 1.71
CA THR A 106 6.13 10.87 0.59
C THR A 106 6.07 11.63 -0.73
N PHE A 107 5.05 12.48 -0.94
CA PHE A 107 4.87 13.26 -2.17
C PHE A 107 5.88 14.39 -2.31
N ALA A 108 6.39 14.93 -1.20
CA ALA A 108 7.48 15.90 -1.23
C ALA A 108 8.82 15.27 -1.67
N SER A 109 8.99 13.95 -1.47
CA SER A 109 10.28 13.27 -1.66
C SER A 109 10.35 12.35 -2.88
N LEU A 110 9.19 11.89 -3.38
CA LEU A 110 9.10 10.96 -4.50
C LEU A 110 8.45 11.63 -5.72
N PRO A 111 8.74 11.15 -6.95
CA PRO A 111 8.14 11.67 -8.18
C PRO A 111 6.68 11.18 -8.34
N LEU A 112 5.82 11.54 -7.38
CA LEU A 112 4.41 11.18 -7.36
C LEU A 112 3.55 12.42 -7.63
N ASP A 113 2.49 12.25 -8.40
CA ASP A 113 1.58 13.31 -8.80
C ASP A 113 0.14 13.06 -8.32
N ALA A 114 -0.79 13.92 -8.70
CA ALA A 114 -2.20 13.76 -8.34
C ALA A 114 -2.79 12.41 -8.80
N ALA A 115 -2.34 11.85 -9.92
CA ALA A 115 -2.80 10.54 -10.38
C ALA A 115 -2.31 9.41 -9.47
N ALA A 116 -1.08 9.50 -8.96
CA ALA A 116 -0.59 8.60 -7.92
C ALA A 116 -1.38 8.74 -6.62
N ALA A 117 -1.73 9.96 -6.20
CA ALA A 117 -2.57 10.19 -5.02
C ALA A 117 -3.95 9.54 -5.15
N TYR A 118 -4.59 9.70 -6.32
CA TYR A 118 -5.83 9.04 -6.65
C TYR A 118 -5.70 7.51 -6.58
N THR A 119 -4.66 6.96 -7.20
CA THR A 119 -4.40 5.51 -7.22
C THR A 119 -4.24 4.95 -5.81
N LEU A 120 -3.42 5.59 -4.98
CA LEU A 120 -3.21 5.18 -3.59
C LEU A 120 -4.51 5.20 -2.77
N ALA A 121 -5.31 6.26 -2.90
CA ALA A 121 -6.59 6.39 -2.22
C ALA A 121 -7.60 5.34 -2.70
N ARG A 122 -7.72 5.15 -4.02
CA ARG A 122 -8.61 4.15 -4.63
C ARG A 122 -8.24 2.74 -4.21
N ASN A 123 -6.95 2.39 -4.24
CA ASN A 123 -6.44 1.11 -3.77
C ASN A 123 -6.85 0.87 -2.31
N SER A 124 -6.82 1.90 -1.45
CA SER A 124 -7.22 1.77 -0.03
C SER A 124 -8.69 1.36 0.15
N PHE A 125 -9.60 1.91 -0.66
CA PHE A 125 -11.01 1.55 -0.62
C PHE A 125 -11.26 0.17 -1.19
N GLU A 126 -10.65 -0.14 -2.35
CA GLU A 126 -10.78 -1.45 -3.00
C GLU A 126 -10.23 -2.58 -2.12
N ALA A 127 -9.12 -2.35 -1.43
CA ALA A 127 -8.44 -3.29 -0.53
C ALA A 127 -9.01 -3.34 0.90
N SER A 128 -10.00 -2.50 1.23
CA SER A 128 -10.66 -2.56 2.53
C SER A 128 -11.51 -3.84 2.68
N PHE A 129 -11.84 -4.23 3.90
CA PHE A 129 -12.78 -5.34 4.16
C PHE A 129 -14.24 -4.88 4.26
N ALA A 130 -14.54 -3.67 3.76
CA ALA A 130 -15.89 -3.15 3.73
C ALA A 130 -16.77 -3.87 2.70
N GLU A 131 -18.08 -3.78 2.87
CA GLU A 131 -19.04 -4.26 1.89
C GLU A 131 -18.86 -3.57 0.52
N ARG A 132 -19.09 -4.32 -0.56
CA ARG A 132 -18.91 -3.80 -1.93
C ARG A 132 -19.69 -2.52 -2.18
N SER A 133 -20.92 -2.42 -1.67
CA SER A 133 -21.77 -1.23 -1.81
C SER A 133 -21.17 0.00 -1.15
N GLN A 134 -20.43 -0.18 -0.05
CA GLN A 134 -19.74 0.91 0.63
C GLN A 134 -18.47 1.33 -0.12
N LYS A 135 -17.71 0.36 -0.66
CA LYS A 135 -16.55 0.65 -1.51
C LYS A 135 -16.92 1.48 -2.73
N VAL A 136 -18.00 1.11 -3.43
CA VAL A 136 -18.52 1.88 -4.59
C VAL A 136 -18.80 3.33 -4.21
N LYS A 137 -19.55 3.56 -3.12
CA LYS A 137 -19.84 4.93 -2.64
C LYS A 137 -18.58 5.75 -2.31
N TRP A 138 -17.53 5.12 -1.78
CA TRP A 138 -16.29 5.82 -1.48
C TRP A 138 -15.48 6.13 -2.73
N VAL A 139 -15.45 5.21 -3.71
CA VAL A 139 -14.82 5.44 -5.01
C VAL A 139 -15.56 6.55 -5.77
N ASP A 140 -16.89 6.57 -5.78
CA ASP A 140 -17.66 7.64 -6.43
C ASP A 140 -17.32 9.02 -5.83
N ARG A 141 -17.23 9.11 -4.50
CA ARG A 141 -16.83 10.35 -3.80
C ARG A 141 -15.38 10.74 -4.06
N LEU A 142 -14.50 9.76 -4.24
CA LEU A 142 -13.12 9.99 -4.62
C LEU A 142 -13.05 10.57 -6.03
N ASP A 143 -13.78 9.98 -6.98
CA ASP A 143 -13.87 10.43 -8.36
C ASP A 143 -14.38 11.88 -8.43
N GLU A 144 -15.47 12.21 -7.70
CA GLU A 144 -15.99 13.58 -7.58
C GLU A 144 -14.94 14.56 -7.02
N SER A 145 -14.21 14.13 -5.99
CA SER A 145 -13.19 14.97 -5.36
C SER A 145 -12.03 15.26 -6.31
N PHE A 146 -11.53 14.26 -7.02
CA PHE A 146 -10.44 14.46 -7.99
C PHE A 146 -10.91 15.20 -9.24
N ALA A 147 -12.14 14.99 -9.72
CA ALA A 147 -12.70 15.80 -10.81
C ALA A 147 -12.79 17.29 -10.43
N ARG A 148 -13.03 17.60 -9.15
CA ARG A 148 -13.10 18.98 -8.65
C ARG A 148 -11.74 19.65 -8.49
N PHE A 149 -10.71 18.92 -8.08
CA PHE A 149 -9.42 19.49 -7.67
C PHE A 149 -8.24 19.18 -8.61
N ALA A 150 -8.38 18.20 -9.52
CA ALA A 150 -7.35 17.88 -10.53
C ALA A 150 -7.58 18.58 -11.88
N ALA A 151 -8.56 19.49 -11.96
CA ALA A 151 -8.81 20.37 -13.09
C ALA A 151 -7.89 21.61 -13.07
#